data_AF-A0A2M7F5R1-F1
#
_entry.id   AF-A0A2M7F5R1-F1
#
_cell.length_a   1.000
_cell.length_b   1.000
_cell.length_c   1.000
_cell.angle_alpha   90.00
_cell.angle_beta   90.00
_cell.angle_gamma   90.00
#
_symmetry.space_group_name_H-M   'P 1'
#
loop_
_entity.id
_entity.type
_entity.pdbx_description
1 polymer ?
#
loop_
_entity_poly.entity_id
_entity_poly.type
_entity_poly.pdbx_seq_one_letter_code
_entity_poly.pdbx_strand_id
1 'polypeptide(L)'
;MGVMILATFASMGLPGLAGFISEIFVFLGSFRSEIASNTGSVWHVISFQKITIIAAFGVVITAAYLLRMIQKVFLGPLNPKYQALPDLNAREIFTLVPLGMAVLVFGVYPMPLIRLMGTSLSNLVGFVLGSY
;
A
#
# COMPACT_ATOMS: atom_id res chain seq x y z
N MET A 1 -14.97 14.80 8.83
CA MET A 1 -15.28 14.05 7.59
C MET A 1 -14.10 13.94 6.60
N GLY A 2 -13.52 15.05 6.10
CA GLY A 2 -12.51 15.02 5.03
C GLY A 2 -11.22 14.23 5.33
N VAL A 3 -10.69 14.32 6.54
CA VAL A 3 -9.44 13.61 6.92
C VAL A 3 -9.61 12.09 6.90
N MET A 4 -10.77 11.59 7.33
CA MET A 4 -11.06 10.14 7.31
C MET A 4 -11.25 9.63 5.88
N ILE A 5 -11.87 10.43 5.01
CA ILE A 5 -12.00 10.11 3.58
C ILE A 5 -10.62 10.07 2.90
N LEU A 6 -9.75 11.06 3.17
CA LEU A 6 -8.36 11.07 2.69
C LEU A 6 -7.55 9.88 3.20
N ALA A 7 -7.66 9.54 4.50
CA ALA A 7 -7.00 8.38 5.08
C ALA A 7 -7.51 7.06 4.47
N THR A 8 -8.81 6.97 4.19
CA THR A 8 -9.39 5.78 3.56
C THR A 8 -8.94 5.66 2.10
N PHE A 9 -8.87 6.76 1.36
CA PHE A 9 -8.32 6.76 0.00
C PHE A 9 -6.82 6.47 -0.03
N ALA A 10 -6.05 6.94 0.96
CA ALA A 10 -4.65 6.56 1.15
C ALA A 10 -4.49 5.05 1.40
N SER A 11 -5.38 4.47 2.20
CA SER A 11 -5.41 3.03 2.47
C SER A 11 -5.86 2.20 1.25
N MET A 12 -6.61 2.80 0.33
CA MET A 12 -7.11 2.13 -0.88
C MET A 12 -6.09 2.02 -2.02
N GLY A 13 -4.89 2.58 -1.86
CA GLY A 13 -3.90 2.59 -2.93
C GLY A 13 -4.32 3.47 -4.10
N LEU A 14 -4.84 4.67 -3.84
CA LEU A 14 -5.15 5.61 -4.92
C LEU A 14 -3.86 6.10 -5.62
N PRO A 15 -3.84 6.25 -6.96
CA PRO A 15 -2.66 6.73 -7.67
C PRO A 15 -2.15 8.07 -7.11
N GLY A 16 -0.88 8.12 -6.73
CA GLY A 16 -0.25 9.30 -6.13
C GLY A 16 -0.14 9.27 -4.59
N LEU A 17 -0.61 8.22 -3.92
CA LEU A 17 -0.39 7.99 -2.49
C LEU A 17 0.68 6.91 -2.27
N ALA A 18 1.43 7.02 -1.17
CA ALA A 18 2.57 6.14 -0.89
C ALA A 18 2.23 4.64 -0.92
N GLY A 19 1.02 4.25 -0.49
CA GLY A 19 0.55 2.86 -0.53
C GLY A 19 0.53 2.26 -1.94
N PHE A 20 -0.04 2.99 -2.91
CA PHE A 20 -0.11 2.53 -4.31
C PHE A 20 1.26 2.33 -4.93
N ILE A 21 2.18 3.27 -4.70
CA ILE A 21 3.54 3.19 -5.21
C ILE A 21 4.24 1.93 -4.66
N SER A 22 4.04 1.64 -3.38
CA SER A 22 4.63 0.45 -2.76
C SER A 22 4.09 -0.85 -3.37
N GLU A 23 2.79 -0.93 -3.66
CA GLU A 23 2.16 -2.08 -4.30
C GLU A 23 2.67 -2.27 -5.74
N ILE A 24 2.80 -1.19 -6.52
CA ILE A 24 3.39 -1.24 -7.87
C ILE A 24 4.83 -1.76 -7.80
N PHE A 25 5.66 -1.27 -6.88
CA PHE A 25 7.04 -1.76 -6.76
C PHE A 25 7.11 -3.25 -6.40
N VAL A 26 6.22 -3.73 -5.53
CA VAL A 26 6.11 -5.16 -5.20
C VAL A 26 5.72 -5.95 -6.44
N PHE A 27 4.75 -5.51 -7.23
CA PHE A 27 4.36 -6.19 -8.46
C PHE A 27 5.47 -6.16 -9.52
N LEU A 28 6.10 -5.00 -9.77
CA LEU A 28 7.22 -4.90 -10.72
C LEU A 28 8.40 -5.79 -10.32
N GLY A 29 8.73 -5.83 -9.02
CA GLY A 29 9.78 -6.70 -8.48
C GLY A 29 9.42 -8.18 -8.63
N SER A 30 8.18 -8.56 -8.33
CA SER A 30 7.70 -9.94 -8.40
C SER A 30 7.55 -10.46 -9.84
N PHE A 31 7.19 -9.59 -10.80
CA PHE A 31 7.12 -9.95 -12.22
C PHE A 31 8.50 -10.11 -12.87
N ARG A 32 9.49 -9.32 -12.42
CA ARG A 32 10.85 -9.31 -12.97
C ARG A 32 11.81 -10.25 -12.26
N SER A 33 11.43 -10.89 -11.16
CA SER A 33 12.31 -11.80 -10.45
C SER A 33 12.51 -13.10 -11.26
N GLU A 34 13.52 -13.09 -12.12
CA GLU A 34 14.02 -14.26 -12.85
C GLU A 34 14.86 -15.21 -11.96
N ILE A 35 14.97 -14.91 -10.66
CA ILE A 35 15.70 -15.73 -9.68
C ILE A 35 15.09 -17.15 -9.55
N ALA A 36 13.83 -17.32 -9.95
CA ALA A 36 13.14 -18.60 -9.91
C ALA A 36 13.51 -19.59 -11.04
N SER A 37 14.25 -19.16 -12.08
CA SER A 37 14.55 -20.02 -13.23
C SER A 37 15.81 -20.87 -13.05
N ASN A 38 16.78 -20.45 -12.22
CA ASN A 38 18.10 -21.10 -12.14
C ASN A 38 18.33 -21.97 -10.89
N THR A 39 17.43 -21.96 -9.90
CA THR A 39 17.54 -22.81 -8.71
C THR A 39 16.53 -23.95 -8.82
N GLY A 40 16.99 -25.14 -9.22
CA GLY A 40 16.20 -26.36 -9.45
C GLY A 40 15.54 -26.94 -8.19
N SER A 41 14.70 -26.16 -7.52
CA SER A 41 13.94 -26.53 -6.34
C SER A 41 12.43 -26.44 -6.63
N VAL A 42 11.65 -27.22 -5.89
CA VAL A 42 10.23 -27.57 -6.09
C VAL A 42 9.27 -26.38 -6.34
N TRP A 43 9.71 -25.15 -6.06
CA TRP A 43 9.02 -23.89 -6.37
C TRP A 43 8.90 -23.54 -7.86
N HIS A 44 9.61 -24.24 -8.77
CA HIS A 44 9.54 -24.06 -10.22
C HIS A 44 8.11 -24.20 -10.81
N VAL A 45 7.20 -24.88 -10.10
CA VAL A 45 5.83 -25.17 -10.60
C VAL A 45 4.90 -23.95 -10.50
N ILE A 46 5.20 -22.98 -9.64
CA ILE A 46 4.43 -21.74 -9.52
C ILE A 46 5.29 -20.59 -10.04
N SER A 47 5.23 -20.33 -11.35
CA SER A 47 5.81 -19.11 -11.91
C SER A 47 5.32 -17.91 -11.09
N PHE A 48 6.24 -17.13 -10.51
CA PHE A 48 5.95 -15.97 -9.65
C PHE A 48 4.96 -15.00 -10.31
N GLN A 49 4.90 -15.00 -11.64
CA GLN A 49 3.90 -14.30 -12.44
C GLN A 49 2.45 -14.69 -12.07
N LYS A 50 2.15 -15.98 -11.87
CA LYS A 50 0.81 -16.46 -11.51
C LYS A 50 0.39 -15.99 -10.11
N ILE A 51 1.32 -16.03 -9.15
CA ILE A 51 1.07 -15.52 -7.78
C ILE A 51 0.82 -14.01 -7.84
N THR A 52 1.60 -13.28 -8.64
CA THR A 52 1.47 -11.84 -8.78
C THR A 52 0.11 -11.45 -9.38
N ILE A 53 -0.38 -12.22 -10.37
CA ILE A 53 -1.73 -12.04 -10.92
C ILE A 53 -2.81 -12.27 -9.85
N ILE A 54 -2.70 -13.33 -9.06
CA ILE A 54 -3.64 -13.60 -7.95
C ILE A 54 -3.58 -12.47 -6.91
N ALA A 55 -2.38 -11.99 -6.57
CA ALA A 55 -2.19 -10.89 -5.63
C ALA A 55 -2.80 -9.57 -6.13
N ALA A 56 -2.76 -9.31 -7.44
CA ALA A 56 -3.38 -8.13 -8.05
C ALA A 56 -4.91 -8.11 -7.86
N PHE A 57 -5.58 -9.28 -7.87
CA PHE A 57 -7.01 -9.35 -7.52
C PHE A 57 -7.27 -8.97 -6.06
N GLY A 58 -6.32 -9.24 -5.16
CA GLY A 58 -6.39 -8.81 -3.75
C GLY A 58 -6.54 -7.30 -3.61
N VAL A 59 -5.83 -6.51 -4.43
CA VAL A 59 -5.93 -5.04 -4.44
C VAL A 59 -7.33 -4.58 -4.82
N VAL A 60 -7.94 -5.21 -5.84
CA VAL A 60 -9.32 -4.91 -6.27
C VAL A 60 -10.33 -5.20 -5.16
N ILE A 61 -10.16 -6.33 -4.46
CA ILE A 61 -11.03 -6.70 -3.33
C ILE A 61 -10.89 -5.69 -2.18
N THR A 62 -9.66 -5.31 -1.84
CA THR A 62 -9.38 -4.30 -0.80
C THR A 62 -10.04 -2.96 -1.15
N ALA A 63 -9.92 -2.53 -2.42
CA ALA A 63 -10.56 -1.31 -2.89
C ALA A 63 -12.09 -1.37 -2.79
N ALA A 64 -12.70 -2.46 -3.25
CA ALA A 64 -14.14 -2.67 -3.16
C ALA A 64 -14.65 -2.67 -1.71
N TYR A 65 -13.92 -3.30 -0.78
CA TYR A 65 -14.25 -3.32 0.64
C TYR A 65 -14.22 -1.90 1.25
N LEU A 66 -13.17 -1.14 0.99
CA LEU A 66 -13.02 0.22 1.52
C LEU A 66 -14.06 1.19 0.93
N LEU A 67 -14.40 1.08 -0.36
CA LEU A 67 -15.46 1.87 -0.98
C LEU A 67 -16.82 1.55 -0.35
N ARG A 68 -17.10 0.26 -0.12
CA ARG A 68 -18.34 -0.17 0.54
C ARG A 68 -18.41 0.31 1.99
N MET A 69 -17.28 0.40 2.68
CA MET A 69 -17.20 0.97 4.01
C MET A 69 -17.52 2.47 4.00
N ILE A 70 -16.90 3.26 3.10
CA ILE A 70 -17.21 4.70 2.95
C ILE A 70 -18.70 4.92 2.68
N GLN A 71 -19.28 4.14 1.76
CA GLN A 71 -20.71 4.23 1.45
C GLN A 71 -21.60 3.98 2.67
N LYS A 72 -21.28 2.97 3.48
CA LYS A 72 -22.09 2.65 4.67
C LYS A 72 -21.90 3.63 5.82
N VAL A 73 -20.69 4.15 6.01
CA VAL A 73 -20.33 5.01 7.15
C VAL A 73 -20.75 6.47 6.89
N PHE A 74 -20.54 6.98 5.67
CA PHE A 74 -20.77 8.39 5.37
C PHE A 74 -22.01 8.66 4.50
N LEU A 75 -22.38 7.74 3.60
CA LEU A 75 -23.53 7.91 2.70
C LEU A 75 -24.79 7.14 3.16
N GLY A 76 -24.71 6.44 4.29
CA GLY A 76 -25.84 5.72 4.89
C GLY A 76 -26.79 6.64 5.68
N PRO A 77 -28.00 6.16 6.03
CA PRO A 77 -28.92 6.92 6.88
C PRO A 77 -28.31 7.20 8.25
N LEU A 78 -28.41 8.45 8.69
CA LEU A 78 -27.90 8.92 9.99
C LEU A 78 -28.55 8.12 11.12
N ASN A 79 -27.72 7.34 11.84
CA ASN A 79 -28.18 6.64 13.03
C ASN A 79 -28.28 7.65 14.20
N PRO A 80 -29.45 7.79 14.85
CA PRO A 80 -29.65 8.77 15.92
C PRO A 80 -28.72 8.56 17.12
N LYS A 81 -28.12 7.37 17.29
CA LYS A 81 -27.13 7.08 18.34
C LYS A 81 -25.81 7.83 18.18
N TYR A 82 -25.48 8.30 16.97
CA TYR A 82 -24.19 8.93 16.64
C TYR A 82 -24.30 10.44 16.37
N GLN A 83 -25.49 11.04 16.52
CA GLN A 83 -25.70 12.47 16.32
C GLN A 83 -24.96 13.35 17.33
N ALA A 84 -24.63 12.82 18.51
CA ALA A 84 -23.96 13.55 19.58
C ALA A 84 -22.42 13.37 19.57
N LEU A 85 -21.84 12.70 18.57
CA LEU A 85 -20.39 12.55 18.48
C LEU A 85 -19.76 13.88 18.06
N PRO A 86 -18.82 14.43 18.83
CA PRO A 86 -18.09 15.63 18.44
C PRO A 86 -17.19 15.34 17.23
N ASP A 87 -17.08 16.32 16.34
CA ASP A 87 -16.14 16.28 15.23
C ASP A 87 -14.67 16.31 15.71
N LEU A 88 -13.76 16.00 14.79
CA LEU A 88 -12.32 15.95 15.03
C LEU A 88 -11.82 17.20 15.78
N ASN A 89 -11.09 16.95 16.87
CA ASN A 89 -10.50 18.01 17.67
C ASN A 89 -9.25 18.59 16.98
N ALA A 90 -8.92 19.85 17.23
CA ALA A 90 -7.79 20.53 16.58
C ALA A 90 -6.44 19.81 16.80
N ARG A 91 -6.28 19.13 17.95
CA ARG A 91 -5.08 18.31 18.24
C ARG A 91 -4.98 17.07 17.36
N GLU A 92 -6.11 16.43 17.05
CA GLU A 92 -6.17 15.24 16.20
C GLU A 92 -5.86 15.62 14.75
N ILE A 93 -6.33 16.79 14.30
CA ILE A 93 -5.96 17.32 12.98
C ILE A 93 -4.46 17.60 12.93
N PHE A 94 -3.88 18.21 13.97
CA PHE A 94 -2.46 18.52 14.00
C PHE A 94 -1.55 17.29 13.93
N THR A 95 -1.97 16.12 14.42
CA THR A 95 -1.21 14.88 14.29
C THR A 95 -1.44 14.18 12.95
N LEU A 96 -2.64 14.28 12.38
CA LEU A 96 -3.01 13.63 11.11
C LEU A 96 -2.49 14.38 9.87
N VAL A 97 -2.43 15.71 9.91
CA VAL A 97 -1.93 16.54 8.81
C VAL A 97 -0.50 16.22 8.39
N PRO A 98 0.51 16.17 9.29
CA PRO A 98 1.88 15.84 8.90
C PRO A 98 1.99 14.41 8.37
N LEU A 99 1.19 13.47 8.90
CA LEU A 99 1.15 12.10 8.39
C LEU A 99 0.59 12.04 6.96
N GLY A 100 -0.53 12.73 6.71
CA GLY A 100 -1.13 12.83 5.37
C GLY A 100 -0.19 13.51 4.37
N MET A 101 0.51 14.56 4.80
CA MET A 101 1.56 15.22 4.00
C MET A 101 2.68 14.25 3.64
N ALA A 102 3.17 13.44 4.58
CA ALA A 102 4.19 12.44 4.31
C ALA A 102 3.70 11.40 3.28
N VAL A 103 2.47 10.90 3.42
CA VAL A 103 1.89 9.93 2.47
C VAL A 103 1.77 10.52 1.06
N LEU A 104 1.43 11.80 0.93
CA LEU A 104 1.37 12.49 -0.36
C LEU A 104 2.77 12.72 -0.94
N VAL A 105 3.71 13.25 -0.15
CA VAL A 105 5.08 13.54 -0.59
C VAL A 105 5.78 12.27 -1.06
N PHE A 106 5.70 11.19 -0.28
CA PHE A 106 6.31 9.91 -0.65
C PHE A 106 5.53 9.14 -1.71
N GLY A 107 4.24 9.42 -1.88
CA GLY A 107 3.44 8.93 -2.99
C GLY A 107 3.86 9.53 -4.33
N VAL A 108 4.14 10.84 -4.37
CA VAL A 108 4.60 11.52 -5.59
C VAL A 108 6.09 11.31 -5.84
N TYR A 109 6.91 11.34 -4.78
CA TYR A 109 8.36 11.21 -4.86
C TYR A 109 8.90 10.14 -3.90
N PRO A 110 8.88 8.85 -4.29
CA PRO A 110 9.35 7.75 -3.44
C PRO A 110 10.87 7.58 -3.41
N MET A 111 11.60 8.29 -4.28
CA MET A 111 13.04 8.11 -4.47
C MET A 111 13.90 8.27 -3.20
N PRO A 112 13.60 9.18 -2.25
CA PRO A 112 14.37 9.31 -1.01
C PRO A 112 14.34 8.03 -0.18
N LEU A 113 13.16 7.41 -0.02
CA LEU A 113 13.00 6.16 0.72
C LEU A 113 13.74 5.01 0.03
N ILE A 114 13.62 4.92 -1.29
CA ILE A 114 14.29 3.87 -2.07
C ILE A 114 15.82 3.99 -1.95
N ARG A 115 16.36 5.21 -2.00
CA ARG A 115 17.81 5.43 -1.84
C ARG A 115 18.31 5.06 -0.46
N LEU A 116 17.52 5.33 0.59
CA LEU A 116 17.84 4.93 1.96
C LEU A 116 17.88 3.41 2.13
N MET A 117 16.97 2.69 1.47
CA MET A 117 16.89 1.22 1.56
C MET A 117 17.81 0.50 0.57
N GLY A 118 18.26 1.16 -0.50
CA GLY A 118 18.94 0.53 -1.64
C GLY A 118 20.22 -0.21 -1.27
N THR A 119 21.06 0.36 -0.41
CA THR A 119 22.31 -0.28 0.05
C THR A 119 22.03 -1.54 0.85
N SER A 120 21.16 -1.46 1.85
CA SER A 120 20.76 -2.61 2.68
C SER A 120 20.07 -3.71 1.86
N LEU A 121 19.20 -3.34 0.92
CA LEU A 121 18.53 -4.30 0.03
C LEU A 121 19.53 -5.00 -0.91
N SER A 122 20.51 -4.27 -1.46
CA SER A 122 21.53 -4.87 -2.34
C SER A 122 22.38 -5.91 -1.62
N ASN A 123 22.78 -5.64 -0.37
CA ASN A 123 23.51 -6.58 0.46
C ASN A 123 22.66 -7.82 0.81
N LEU A 124 21.37 -7.61 1.12
CA LEU A 124 20.44 -8.70 1.42
C LEU A 124 20.24 -9.62 0.21
N VAL A 125 20.06 -9.05 -0.98
CA VAL A 125 19.90 -9.82 -2.22
C VAL A 125 21.18 -10.60 -2.55
N GLY A 126 22.36 -9.99 -2.39
CA GLY A 126 23.64 -10.68 -2.56
C GLY A 126 23.81 -11.86 -1.62
N PHE A 127 23.43 -11.68 -0.34
CA PHE A 127 23.43 -12.76 0.66
C PHE A 127 22.49 -13.91 0.29
N VAL A 128 21.25 -13.62 -0.13
CA VAL A 128 20.26 -14.64 -0.52
C VAL A 128 20.67 -15.39 -1.78
N LEU A 129 21.32 -14.72 -2.73
CA LEU A 129 21.80 -15.31 -3.98
C LEU A 129 23.14 -16.04 -3.85
N GLY A 130 23.80 -15.98 -2.69
CA GLY A 130 25.09 -16.65 -2.46
C GLY A 130 26.25 -16.10 -3.28
N SER A 131 26.10 -14.90 -3.85
CA SER A 131 27.16 -14.21 -4.59
C SER A 131 27.89 -13.29 -3.61
N TYR A 132 28.97 -13.78 -3.02
CA TYR A 132 29.99 -12.93 -2.41
C TYR A 132 30.85 -12.29 -3.49
#